data_AF-A0A9D8IKN0-F1
#
_entry.id   AF-A0A9D8IKN0-F1
#
_cell.length_a   1.000
_cell.length_b   1.000
_cell.length_c   1.000
_cell.angle_alpha   90.00
_cell.angle_beta   90.00
_cell.angle_gamma   90.00
#
_symmetry.space_group_name_H-M   'P 1'
#
loop_
_entity.id
_entity.type
_entity.pdbx_description
1 polymer ?
#
loop_
_entity_poly.entity_id
_entity_poly.type
_entity_poly.pdbx_seq_one_letter_code
_entity_poly.pdbx_strand_id
1 'polypeptide(L)'
;MSDDALFDDEPPERLPCPVCSRWTDRLKQFRLIRWLVFLGHFHWHAVEYVRACPGCMRRRIWYRCLLNIPTAHIIWPLVILPVALFNTVRAGMPGHTPDILRGVTPDQLAANENKGGEASWGRIMAVTGVLTCWLPLIGPVFTTWAWFLNRGEPDWRRPASGYALIIAVLIHMLIAGMLLVEALGKM
;
A
#
# COMPACT_ATOMS: atom_id res chain seq x y z
N MET A 1 16.50 -46.36 -13.12
CA MET A 1 16.69 -45.47 -11.96
C MET A 1 15.90 -44.22 -12.27
N SER A 2 14.73 -44.09 -11.65
CA SER A 2 13.78 -43.00 -11.84
C SER A 2 14.13 -41.87 -10.88
N ASP A 3 14.39 -40.67 -11.42
CA ASP A 3 14.68 -39.44 -10.68
C ASP A 3 13.43 -38.81 -10.02
N ASP A 4 12.40 -39.61 -9.74
CA ASP A 4 11.12 -39.18 -9.17
C ASP A 4 11.12 -39.22 -7.63
N ALA A 5 12.27 -39.51 -6.99
CA ALA A 5 12.39 -39.63 -5.53
C ALA A 5 12.82 -38.32 -4.83
N LEU A 6 12.82 -37.17 -5.52
CA LEU A 6 13.52 -35.98 -5.01
C LEU A 6 12.64 -34.91 -4.31
N PHE A 7 11.33 -35.09 -4.16
CA PHE A 7 10.48 -34.08 -3.52
C PHE A 7 9.30 -34.66 -2.73
N ASP A 8 9.56 -35.57 -1.79
CA ASP A 8 8.72 -35.63 -0.58
C ASP A 8 9.13 -34.48 0.36
N ASP A 9 9.07 -33.24 -0.15
CA ASP A 9 9.20 -32.02 0.64
C ASP A 9 7.86 -31.77 1.35
N GLU A 10 7.41 -32.73 2.18
CA GLU A 10 6.37 -32.42 3.16
C GLU A 10 6.92 -31.27 4.01
N PRO A 11 6.28 -30.09 3.96
CA PRO A 11 6.78 -28.94 4.68
C PRO A 11 6.87 -29.32 6.16
N PRO A 12 7.98 -29.01 6.84
CA PRO A 12 8.21 -29.45 8.21
C PRO A 12 7.00 -29.08 9.08
N GLU A 13 6.36 -30.10 9.66
CA GLU A 13 5.09 -29.99 10.38
C GLU A 13 5.17 -28.97 11.53
N ARG A 14 6.39 -28.76 12.06
CA ARG A 14 6.66 -27.82 13.15
C ARG A 14 7.93 -27.03 12.88
N LEU A 15 7.85 -25.71 13.07
CA LEU A 15 8.97 -24.78 12.94
C LEU A 15 9.23 -24.06 14.26
N PRO A 16 10.49 -23.70 14.59
CA PRO A 16 10.79 -22.92 15.78
C PRO A 16 10.37 -21.45 15.58
N CYS A 17 9.69 -20.88 16.58
CA CYS A 17 9.35 -19.47 16.58
C CYS A 17 10.62 -18.60 16.75
N PRO A 18 10.90 -17.62 15.88
CA PRO A 18 12.10 -16.78 16.00
C PRO A 18 12.06 -15.80 17.18
N VAL A 19 10.91 -15.64 17.85
CA VAL A 19 10.73 -14.71 18.98
C VAL A 19 10.86 -15.41 20.33
N CYS A 20 10.36 -16.64 20.45
CA CYS A 20 10.31 -17.37 21.74
C CYS A 20 10.94 -18.76 21.68
N SER A 21 11.49 -19.16 20.54
CA SER A 21 12.15 -20.44 20.28
C SER A 21 11.29 -21.70 20.49
N ARG A 22 9.99 -21.56 20.79
CA ARG A 22 9.06 -22.68 20.92
C ARG A 22 8.71 -23.24 19.54
N TRP A 23 8.68 -24.57 19.43
CA TRP A 23 8.17 -25.28 18.26
C TRP A 23 6.68 -25.03 18.07
N THR A 24 6.25 -24.76 16.83
CA THR A 24 4.85 -24.49 16.49
C THR A 24 4.51 -24.93 15.08
N ASP A 25 3.30 -25.45 14.93
CA ASP A 25 2.58 -25.77 13.68
C ASP A 25 1.87 -24.54 13.05
N ARG A 26 1.95 -23.37 13.72
CA ARG A 26 1.17 -22.16 13.40
C ARG A 26 2.04 -20.92 13.30
N LEU A 27 3.18 -21.06 12.66
CA LEU A 27 4.03 -19.91 12.38
C LEU A 27 3.33 -18.98 11.37
N LYS A 28 3.18 -17.70 11.71
CA LYS A 28 2.53 -16.69 10.87
C LYS A 28 3.51 -15.60 10.47
N GLN A 29 3.37 -15.11 9.24
CA GLN A 29 4.11 -13.97 8.73
C GLN A 29 3.14 -12.88 8.30
N PHE A 30 3.16 -11.73 8.99
CA PHE A 30 2.24 -10.62 8.73
C PHE A 30 2.98 -9.32 8.45
N ARG A 31 2.35 -8.50 7.60
CA ARG A 31 2.67 -7.10 7.36
C ARG A 31 1.98 -6.28 8.45
N LEU A 32 2.73 -5.74 9.41
CA LEU A 32 2.22 -4.94 10.52
C LEU A 32 2.56 -3.46 10.32
N ILE A 33 1.66 -2.58 10.77
CA ILE A 33 1.90 -1.14 10.80
C ILE A 33 2.82 -0.86 12.00
N ARG A 34 4.04 -0.39 11.73
CA ARG A 34 5.04 -0.05 12.74
C ARG A 34 4.69 1.27 13.41
N TRP A 35 4.47 2.31 12.59
CA TRP A 35 4.07 3.65 12.99
C TRP A 35 3.16 4.26 11.92
N LEU A 36 2.10 4.91 12.38
CA LEU A 36 1.18 5.70 11.58
C LEU A 36 1.17 7.11 12.14
N VAL A 37 1.72 8.07 11.41
CA VAL A 37 1.66 9.49 11.78
C VAL A 37 0.63 10.15 10.89
N PHE A 38 -0.42 10.70 11.49
CA PHE A 38 -1.45 11.44 10.79
C PHE A 38 -1.29 12.94 11.04
N LEU A 39 -0.67 13.64 10.07
CA LEU A 39 -0.51 15.10 10.08
C LEU A 39 -1.47 15.72 9.05
N GLY A 40 -2.78 15.66 9.34
CA GLY A 40 -3.86 16.26 8.54
C GLY A 40 -4.08 15.62 7.16
N HIS A 41 -3.14 15.85 6.23
CA HIS A 41 -3.18 15.36 4.85
C HIS A 41 -2.00 14.43 4.50
N PHE A 42 -0.93 14.44 5.30
CA PHE A 42 0.21 13.54 5.10
C PHE A 42 0.03 12.25 5.89
N HIS A 43 -0.01 11.14 5.16
CA HIS A 43 -0.06 9.80 5.72
C HIS A 43 1.31 9.14 5.58
N TRP A 44 2.11 9.18 6.64
CA TRP A 44 3.33 8.39 6.72
C TRP A 44 3.04 7.09 7.47
N HIS A 45 3.20 5.96 6.79
CA HIS A 45 3.10 4.64 7.39
C HIS A 45 4.42 3.90 7.22
N ALA A 46 5.02 3.51 8.34
CA ALA A 46 6.12 2.56 8.34
C ALA A 46 5.55 1.16 8.51
N VAL A 47 5.97 0.24 7.66
CA VAL A 47 5.54 -1.15 7.69
C VAL A 47 6.67 -2.04 8.19
N GLU A 48 6.33 -3.09 8.92
CA GLU A 48 7.25 -4.10 9.40
C GLU A 48 6.68 -5.49 9.11
N TYR A 49 7.47 -6.35 8.48
CA TYR A 49 7.13 -7.76 8.33
C TYR A 49 7.60 -8.53 9.56
N VAL A 50 6.70 -9.27 10.20
CA VAL A 50 7.00 -10.04 11.40
C VAL A 50 6.65 -11.49 11.15
N ARG A 51 7.57 -12.39 11.51
CA ARG A 51 7.35 -13.83 11.62
C ARG A 51 7.31 -14.24 13.09
N ALA A 52 6.22 -14.86 13.56
CA ALA A 52 6.08 -15.29 14.94
C ALA A 52 5.00 -16.37 15.14
N CYS A 53 5.03 -17.07 16.27
CA CYS A 53 3.93 -17.94 16.70
C CYS A 53 2.70 -17.11 17.14
N PRO A 54 1.51 -17.72 17.26
CA PRO A 54 0.26 -16.98 17.51
C PRO A 54 0.31 -16.10 18.77
N GLY A 55 0.87 -16.60 19.87
CA GLY A 55 0.97 -15.85 21.13
C GLY A 55 1.87 -14.62 21.02
N CYS A 56 3.06 -14.79 20.43
CA CYS A 56 4.00 -13.69 20.18
C CYS A 56 3.43 -12.68 19.17
N MET A 57 2.76 -13.17 18.12
CA MET A 57 2.16 -12.34 17.08
C MET A 57 1.05 -11.45 17.66
N ARG A 58 0.10 -12.01 18.43
CA ARG A 58 -0.97 -11.22 19.08
C ARG A 58 -0.40 -10.15 20.01
N ARG A 59 0.61 -10.48 20.81
CA ARG A 59 1.27 -9.51 21.69
C ARG A 59 1.85 -8.34 20.89
N ARG A 60 2.50 -8.62 19.77
CA ARG A 60 3.08 -7.58 18.91
C ARG A 60 2.01 -6.75 18.18
N ILE A 61 0.94 -7.38 17.69
CA ILE A 61 -0.22 -6.71 17.09
C ILE A 61 -0.81 -5.70 18.10
N TRP A 62 -1.10 -6.14 19.32
CA TRP A 62 -1.69 -5.26 20.34
C TRP A 62 -0.73 -4.18 20.80
N TYR A 63 0.54 -4.50 21.02
CA TYR A 63 1.57 -3.51 21.33
C TYR A 63 1.62 -2.39 20.28
N ARG A 64 1.64 -2.75 18.98
CA ARG A 64 1.62 -1.77 17.89
C ARG A 64 0.30 -1.02 17.80
N CYS A 65 -0.83 -1.71 17.97
CA CYS A 65 -2.14 -1.07 17.99
C CYS A 65 -2.19 0.03 19.05
N LEU A 66 -1.80 -0.28 20.30
CA LEU A 66 -1.80 0.68 21.41
C LEU A 66 -0.80 1.83 21.18
N LEU A 67 0.39 1.54 20.65
CA LEU A 67 1.40 2.56 20.36
C LEU A 67 0.93 3.62 19.34
N ASN A 68 -0.02 3.26 18.46
CA ASN A 68 -0.55 4.17 17.45
C ASN A 68 -1.77 4.98 17.92
N ILE A 69 -2.27 4.79 19.15
CA ILE A 69 -3.35 5.62 19.72
C ILE A 69 -3.04 7.12 19.63
N PRO A 70 -1.90 7.62 20.16
CA PRO A 70 -1.62 9.05 20.18
C PRO A 70 -1.39 9.65 18.78
N THR A 71 -0.91 8.86 17.82
CA THR A 71 -0.52 9.36 16.50
C THR A 71 -1.66 9.29 15.47
N ALA A 72 -2.61 8.37 15.64
CA ALA A 72 -3.67 8.12 14.66
C ALA A 72 -5.04 8.71 15.04
N HIS A 73 -5.24 9.23 16.25
CA HIS A 73 -6.47 9.92 16.67
C HIS A 73 -7.77 9.22 16.19
N ILE A 74 -8.58 9.88 15.34
CA ILE A 74 -9.85 9.36 14.79
C ILE A 74 -9.64 8.13 13.88
N ILE A 75 -8.48 8.01 13.21
CA ILE A 75 -8.15 6.86 12.38
C ILE A 75 -7.90 5.62 13.23
N TRP A 76 -7.49 5.78 14.49
CA TRP A 76 -7.19 4.65 15.36
C TRP A 76 -8.39 3.70 15.55
N PRO A 77 -9.55 4.14 16.08
CA PRO A 77 -10.68 3.24 16.31
C PRO A 77 -11.33 2.78 15.01
N LEU A 78 -11.22 3.55 13.91
CA LEU A 78 -11.89 3.26 12.65
C LEU A 78 -11.09 2.33 11.73
N VAL A 79 -9.76 2.38 11.80
CA VAL A 79 -8.89 1.64 10.86
C VAL A 79 -7.92 0.74 11.59
N ILE A 80 -7.13 1.28 12.52
CA ILE A 80 -6.05 0.50 13.17
C ILE A 80 -6.64 -0.61 14.04
N LEU A 81 -7.66 -0.30 14.84
CA LEU A 81 -8.28 -1.25 15.74
C LEU A 81 -8.98 -2.41 14.98
N PRO A 82 -9.82 -2.17 13.96
CA PRO A 82 -10.39 -3.26 13.15
C PRO A 82 -9.33 -4.14 12.47
N VAL A 83 -8.27 -3.54 11.93
CA VAL A 83 -7.16 -4.29 11.31
C VAL A 83 -6.42 -5.13 12.36
N ALA A 84 -6.18 -4.59 13.56
CA ALA A 84 -5.56 -5.33 14.66
C ALA A 84 -6.42 -6.50 15.14
N LEU A 85 -7.75 -6.31 15.26
CA LEU A 85 -8.70 -7.36 15.60
C LEU A 85 -8.70 -8.48 14.55
N PHE A 86 -8.80 -8.11 13.27
CA PHE A 86 -8.76 -9.05 12.16
C PHE A 86 -7.45 -9.86 12.16
N ASN A 87 -6.31 -9.19 12.29
CA ASN A 87 -5.00 -9.87 12.34
C ASN A 87 -4.83 -10.74 13.60
N THR A 88 -5.47 -10.39 14.71
CA THR A 88 -5.47 -11.20 15.95
C THR A 88 -6.20 -12.52 15.73
N VAL A 89 -7.34 -12.49 15.03
CA VAL A 89 -8.08 -13.70 14.64
C VAL A 89 -7.24 -14.52 13.66
N ARG A 90 -6.68 -13.89 12.62
CA ARG A 90 -5.80 -14.57 11.64
C ARG A 90 -4.58 -15.22 12.29
N ALA A 91 -4.02 -14.61 13.33
CA ALA A 91 -2.90 -15.18 14.07
C ALA A 91 -3.26 -16.53 14.72
N GLY A 92 -4.54 -16.71 15.09
CA GLY A 92 -5.03 -17.94 15.73
C GLY A 92 -5.38 -19.08 14.78
N MET A 93 -5.54 -18.80 13.48
CA MET A 93 -5.91 -19.83 12.51
C MET A 93 -4.83 -20.92 12.39
N PRO A 94 -5.22 -22.19 12.20
CA PRO A 94 -4.27 -23.29 12.04
C PRO A 94 -3.37 -23.12 10.80
N GLY A 95 -2.29 -23.90 10.74
CA GLY A 95 -1.34 -23.96 9.62
C GLY A 95 -0.36 -22.78 9.51
N HIS A 96 0.63 -22.92 8.63
CA HIS A 96 1.61 -21.89 8.33
C HIS A 96 1.08 -20.88 7.30
N THR A 97 1.58 -19.64 7.35
CA THR A 97 1.35 -18.69 6.24
C THR A 97 2.09 -19.20 4.98
N PRO A 98 1.51 -19.10 3.76
CA PRO A 98 2.15 -19.58 2.52
C PRO A 98 3.57 -19.06 2.29
N ASP A 99 3.86 -17.81 2.69
CA ASP A 99 5.19 -17.21 2.56
C ASP A 99 6.27 -17.96 3.36
N ILE A 100 5.88 -18.56 4.50
CA ILE A 100 6.80 -19.37 5.32
C ILE A 100 7.10 -20.69 4.61
N LEU A 101 6.08 -21.32 4.02
CA LEU A 101 6.23 -22.57 3.26
C LEU A 101 7.11 -22.37 2.02
N ARG A 102 7.07 -21.18 1.40
CA ARG A 102 7.93 -20.78 0.29
C ARG A 102 9.34 -20.36 0.72
N GLY A 103 9.66 -20.39 2.02
CA GLY A 103 10.95 -19.94 2.55
C GLY A 103 11.18 -18.42 2.50
N VAL A 104 10.15 -17.61 2.21
CA VAL A 104 10.30 -16.16 2.02
C VAL A 104 10.51 -15.46 3.36
N THR A 105 11.68 -14.85 3.54
CA THR A 105 12.02 -14.15 4.78
C THR A 105 11.30 -12.81 4.91
N PRO A 106 11.11 -12.28 6.13
CA PRO A 106 10.55 -10.94 6.33
C PRO A 106 11.33 -9.84 5.58
N ASP A 107 12.66 -9.96 5.52
CA ASP A 107 13.53 -9.00 4.84
C ASP A 107 13.36 -9.05 3.31
N GLN A 108 13.17 -10.26 2.75
CA GLN A 108 12.85 -10.43 1.33
C GLN A 108 11.50 -9.79 0.98
N LEU A 109 10.48 -9.94 1.83
CA LEU A 109 9.18 -9.27 1.61
C LEU A 109 9.33 -7.74 1.69
N ALA A 110 10.07 -7.23 2.67
CA ALA A 110 10.33 -5.79 2.79
C ALA A 110 11.08 -5.25 1.57
N ALA A 111 12.09 -5.97 1.08
CA ALA A 111 12.84 -5.60 -0.12
C ALA A 111 11.97 -5.63 -1.39
N ASN A 112 11.10 -6.64 -1.53
CA ASN A 112 10.17 -6.75 -2.66
C ASN A 112 9.10 -5.67 -2.63
N GLU A 113 8.60 -5.30 -1.45
CA GLU A 113 7.65 -4.20 -1.29
C GLU A 113 8.29 -2.85 -1.66
N ASN A 114 9.53 -2.61 -1.25
CA ASN A 114 10.27 -1.40 -1.60
C ASN A 114 10.52 -1.28 -3.12
N LYS A 115 10.82 -2.40 -3.79
CA LYS A 115 10.91 -2.44 -5.26
C LYS A 115 9.58 -2.07 -5.93
N GLY A 116 8.45 -2.47 -5.34
CA GLY A 116 7.12 -2.06 -5.79
C GLY A 116 6.78 -0.60 -5.47
N GLY A 117 7.35 -0.05 -4.39
CA GLY A 117 7.18 1.35 -3.96
C GLY A 117 7.90 2.36 -4.86
N GLU A 118 9.05 2.02 -5.44
CA GLU A 118 9.68 2.87 -6.46
C GLU A 118 8.83 2.95 -7.75
N ALA A 119 8.08 1.89 -8.07
CA ALA A 119 7.07 1.89 -9.15
C ALA A 119 5.75 2.64 -8.79
N SER A 120 5.61 3.15 -7.56
CA SER A 120 4.38 3.80 -7.09
C SER A 120 4.29 5.29 -7.42
N TRP A 121 5.39 5.98 -7.73
CA TRP A 121 5.32 7.41 -8.12
C TRP A 121 4.42 7.64 -9.34
N GLY A 122 4.48 6.75 -10.34
CA GLY A 122 3.58 6.81 -11.49
C GLY A 122 2.10 6.66 -11.08
N ARG A 123 1.80 5.75 -10.14
CA ARG A 123 0.43 5.54 -9.63
C ARG A 123 -0.07 6.73 -8.83
N ILE A 124 0.73 7.25 -7.90
CA ILE A 124 0.40 8.43 -7.10
C ILE A 124 0.12 9.60 -8.04
N MET A 125 1.01 9.88 -8.99
CA MET A 125 0.83 10.99 -9.92
C MET A 125 -0.36 10.80 -10.85
N ALA A 126 -0.66 9.58 -11.30
CA ALA A 126 -1.86 9.31 -12.08
C ALA A 126 -3.13 9.63 -11.28
N VAL A 127 -3.21 9.21 -10.01
CA VAL A 127 -4.34 9.51 -9.12
C VAL A 127 -4.43 11.00 -8.83
N THR A 128 -3.31 11.65 -8.46
CA THR A 128 -3.26 13.10 -8.23
C THR A 128 -3.71 13.87 -9.46
N GLY A 129 -3.21 13.53 -10.65
CA GLY A 129 -3.62 14.15 -11.90
C GLY A 129 -5.12 14.05 -12.15
N VAL A 130 -5.72 12.88 -11.95
CA VAL A 130 -7.19 12.70 -12.06
C VAL A 130 -7.93 13.57 -11.03
N LEU A 131 -7.47 13.61 -9.77
CA LEU A 131 -8.14 14.37 -8.72
C LEU A 131 -8.01 15.89 -8.89
N THR A 132 -6.92 16.38 -9.49
CA THR A 132 -6.65 17.82 -9.65
C THR A 132 -7.01 18.35 -11.04
N CYS A 133 -7.42 17.51 -11.99
CA CYS A 133 -7.62 17.92 -13.39
C CYS A 133 -8.64 19.06 -13.58
N TRP A 134 -9.56 19.23 -12.63
CA TRP A 134 -10.59 20.28 -12.65
C TRP A 134 -10.16 21.61 -12.03
N LEU A 135 -9.01 21.65 -11.33
CA LEU A 135 -8.51 22.89 -10.72
C LEU A 135 -7.85 23.78 -11.78
N PRO A 136 -8.29 25.04 -11.95
CA PRO A 136 -7.63 25.98 -12.85
C PRO A 136 -6.17 26.21 -12.43
N LEU A 137 -5.27 26.37 -13.40
CA LEU A 137 -3.82 26.60 -13.26
C LEU A 137 -3.01 25.42 -12.68
N ILE A 138 -3.51 24.77 -11.63
CA ILE A 138 -2.83 23.66 -10.95
C ILE A 138 -3.03 22.35 -11.71
N GLY A 139 -4.25 22.09 -12.17
CA GLY A 139 -4.62 20.86 -12.87
C GLY A 139 -3.72 20.53 -14.06
N PRO A 140 -3.48 21.44 -15.01
CA PRO A 140 -2.65 21.18 -16.18
C PRO A 140 -1.21 20.81 -15.85
N VAL A 141 -0.62 21.42 -14.80
CA VAL A 141 0.75 21.12 -14.38
C VAL A 141 0.85 19.69 -13.86
N PHE A 142 -0.06 19.30 -12.96
CA PHE A 142 -0.06 17.96 -12.38
C PHE A 142 -0.46 16.87 -13.39
N THR A 143 -1.44 17.12 -14.27
CA THR A 143 -1.83 16.14 -15.28
C THR A 143 -0.76 15.97 -16.37
N THR A 144 -0.07 17.04 -16.77
CA THR A 144 1.06 16.95 -17.71
C THR A 144 2.20 16.15 -17.11
N TRP A 145 2.55 16.41 -15.84
CA TRP A 145 3.60 15.65 -15.15
C TRP A 145 3.19 14.19 -14.96
N ALA A 146 1.95 13.93 -14.54
CA ALA A 146 1.41 12.58 -14.42
C ALA A 146 1.47 11.81 -15.74
N TRP A 147 1.10 12.44 -16.86
CA TRP A 147 1.19 11.84 -18.18
C TRP A 147 2.65 11.55 -18.56
N PHE A 148 3.57 12.50 -18.34
CA PHE A 148 4.98 12.33 -18.66
C PHE A 148 5.62 11.14 -17.92
N LEU A 149 5.31 10.97 -16.63
CA LEU A 149 5.81 9.85 -15.83
C LEU A 149 5.20 8.51 -16.24
N ASN A 150 3.97 8.49 -16.74
CA ASN A 150 3.24 7.25 -17.05
C ASN A 150 3.18 6.92 -18.56
N ARG A 151 3.78 7.73 -19.45
CA ARG A 151 3.65 7.55 -20.91
C ARG A 151 4.20 6.23 -21.45
N GLY A 152 5.16 5.62 -20.74
CA GLY A 152 5.78 4.34 -21.10
C GLY A 152 5.12 3.12 -20.44
N GLU A 153 4.15 3.31 -19.54
CA GLU A 153 3.55 2.22 -18.79
C GLU A 153 2.44 1.53 -19.62
N PRO A 154 2.41 0.19 -19.70
CA PRO A 154 1.35 -0.53 -20.42
C PRO A 154 0.04 -0.64 -19.63
N ASP A 155 0.07 -0.31 -18.34
CA ASP A 155 -1.07 -0.46 -17.43
C ASP A 155 -2.09 0.69 -17.53
N TRP A 156 -3.19 0.58 -16.77
CA TRP A 156 -4.26 1.59 -16.63
C TRP A 156 -3.79 3.01 -16.31
N ARG A 157 -2.57 3.17 -15.75
CA ARG A 157 -1.97 4.46 -15.40
C ARG A 157 -1.80 5.37 -16.62
N ARG A 158 -1.44 4.79 -17.77
CA ARG A 158 -1.25 5.54 -19.02
C ARG A 158 -2.56 6.13 -19.55
N PRO A 159 -3.65 5.35 -19.78
CA PRO A 159 -4.91 5.94 -20.22
C PRO A 159 -5.50 6.88 -19.18
N ALA A 160 -5.41 6.58 -17.88
CA ALA A 160 -5.94 7.46 -16.82
C ALA A 160 -5.28 8.85 -16.82
N SER A 161 -3.94 8.91 -16.86
CA SER A 161 -3.21 10.18 -16.93
C SER A 161 -3.46 10.94 -18.24
N GLY A 162 -3.60 10.22 -19.36
CA GLY A 162 -3.99 10.79 -20.65
C GLY A 162 -5.37 11.45 -20.63
N TYR A 163 -6.39 10.76 -20.09
CA TYR A 163 -7.73 11.33 -19.97
C TYR A 163 -7.77 12.53 -19.02
N ALA A 164 -7.06 12.46 -17.89
CA ALA A 164 -6.97 13.58 -16.96
C ALA A 164 -6.36 14.84 -17.62
N LEU A 165 -5.34 14.67 -18.47
CA LEU A 165 -4.73 15.76 -19.23
C LEU A 165 -5.71 16.35 -20.25
N ILE A 166 -6.44 15.52 -21.01
CA ILE A 166 -7.45 15.97 -21.97
C ILE A 166 -8.54 16.79 -21.26
N ILE A 167 -9.07 16.27 -20.14
CA ILE A 167 -10.09 16.95 -19.33
C ILE A 167 -9.57 18.31 -18.84
N ALA A 168 -8.34 18.35 -18.32
CA ALA A 168 -7.75 19.59 -17.84
C ALA A 168 -7.65 20.65 -18.95
N VAL A 169 -7.22 20.26 -20.16
CA VAL A 169 -7.14 21.16 -21.32
C VAL A 169 -8.52 21.67 -21.71
N LEU A 170 -9.53 20.80 -21.79
CA LEU A 170 -10.90 21.18 -22.16
C LEU A 170 -11.50 22.19 -21.17
N ILE A 171 -11.31 21.95 -19.86
CA ILE A 171 -11.77 22.87 -18.82
C ILE A 171 -11.10 24.24 -18.96
N HIS A 172 -9.80 24.28 -19.25
CA HIS A 172 -9.08 25.55 -19.44
C HIS A 172 -9.53 26.30 -20.70
N MET A 173 -9.76 25.59 -21.80
CA MET A 173 -10.30 26.19 -23.03
C MET A 173 -11.70 26.77 -22.80
N LEU A 174 -12.55 26.09 -22.02
CA LEU A 174 -13.88 26.57 -21.67
C LEU A 174 -13.83 27.83 -20.80
N ILE A 175 -13.00 27.83 -19.75
CA ILE A 175 -12.80 29.01 -18.89
C ILE A 175 -12.26 30.20 -19.71
N ALA A 176 -11.25 29.97 -20.55
CA ALA A 176 -10.68 31.02 -21.41
C ALA A 176 -11.74 31.60 -22.38
N GLY A 177 -12.58 30.73 -22.96
CA GLY A 177 -13.69 31.15 -23.82
C GLY A 177 -14.71 32.01 -23.07
N MET A 178 -15.10 31.61 -21.85
CA MET A 178 -16.02 32.39 -21.01
C MET A 178 -15.44 33.77 -20.67
N LEU A 179 -14.16 33.83 -20.28
CA LEU A 179 -13.48 35.10 -19.97
C LEU A 179 -13.37 36.02 -21.19
N LEU A 180 -13.13 35.45 -22.39
CA LEU A 180 -13.07 36.22 -23.63
C LEU A 180 -14.43 36.82 -23.99
N VAL A 181 -15.52 36.04 -23.86
CA VAL A 181 -16.89 36.52 -24.11
C VAL A 181 -17.24 37.66 -23.14
N GLU A 182 -16.89 37.53 -21.86
CA GLU A 182 -17.11 38.60 -20.87
C GLU A 182 -16.31 39.87 -21.20
N ALA A 183 -15.06 39.71 -21.65
CA ALA A 183 -14.21 40.84 -22.04
C ALA A 183 -14.76 41.58 -23.27
N LEU A 184 -15.23 40.84 -24.29
CA LEU A 184 -15.81 41.42 -25.49
C LEU A 184 -17.17 42.09 -25.24
N GLY A 185 -17.97 41.57 -24.29
CA GLY A 185 -19.26 42.18 -23.94
C GLY A 185 -19.16 43.49 -23.17
N LYS A 186 -17.96 43.85 -22.66
CA LYS A 186 -17.69 45.11 -21.96
C LYS A 186 -17.12 46.22 -22.88
N MET A 187 -16.85 45.89 -24.15
CA MET A 187 -16.38 46.83 -25.18
C MET A 187 -17.56 47.42 -25.96
#